data_AF-A0A9X2RJM1-F1
#
_entry.id   AF-A0A9X2RJM1-F1
#
_cell.length_a   1.000
_cell.length_b   1.000
_cell.length_c   1.000
_cell.angle_alpha   90.00
_cell.angle_beta   90.00
_cell.angle_gamma   90.00
#
_symmetry.space_group_name_H-M   'P 1'
#
loop_
_entity.id
_entity.type
_entity.pdbx_description
1 polymer ?
#
loop_
_entity_poly.entity_id
_entity_poly.type
_entity_poly.pdbx_seq_one_letter_code
_entity_poly.pdbx_strand_id
1 'polypeptide(L)'
;MADRSLRALGLDGAPAELPLTYPGRPVGEPALLTGGELLPLRPQAGPPGEWRVVTGMGGAEPVLDVFLDRMSAARVRSRHPVLAVGSNASPAQLHHKLTRSGPGATVPMAPVEVHGIGVGCSAHIGRHGYVAAAPYADPAARRTLVAGWLDDAQLAVVDETEFNYRRVWVPGGDFPMTLPSGHRLGGAHLYVSLHGVLADPGGGGPRAGGGDQRGLLSALLAASQALRALLGPGPEDWVTRARADEAVRAEGRAVFRREGWVLPEGLPPGEGGSGGRTGDRPGDQPGDRTGDRAGDQAGDQPGDRPHQALPTPRS
;
A
#
# COMPACT_ATOMS: atom_id res chain seq x y z
N MET A 1 -28.75 10.89 -15.36
CA MET A 1 -27.29 10.82 -15.12
C MET A 1 -26.89 9.37 -15.16
N ALA A 2 -25.70 9.04 -15.67
CA ALA A 2 -25.22 7.65 -15.66
C ALA A 2 -25.03 7.20 -14.20
N ASP A 3 -25.55 6.02 -13.84
CA ASP A 3 -25.34 5.41 -12.52
C ASP A 3 -23.84 5.12 -12.34
N ARG A 4 -23.25 5.65 -11.27
CA ARG A 4 -21.82 5.54 -10.95
C ARG A 4 -21.54 4.61 -9.76
N SER A 5 -22.56 3.92 -9.26
CA SER A 5 -22.38 2.93 -8.19
C SER A 5 -21.44 1.81 -8.64
N LEU A 6 -20.66 1.27 -7.70
CA LEU A 6 -19.78 0.12 -7.98
C LEU A 6 -20.55 -1.06 -8.57
N ARG A 7 -21.80 -1.27 -8.13
CA ARG A 7 -22.70 -2.30 -8.67
C ARG A 7 -23.01 -2.06 -10.14
N ALA A 8 -23.45 -0.86 -10.52
CA ALA A 8 -23.78 -0.54 -11.92
C ALA A 8 -22.57 -0.66 -12.85
N LEU A 9 -21.37 -0.44 -12.32
CA LEU A 9 -20.10 -0.59 -13.04
C LEU A 9 -19.56 -2.03 -13.06
N GLY A 10 -20.21 -2.98 -12.36
CA GLY A 10 -19.73 -4.36 -12.24
C GLY A 10 -18.40 -4.47 -11.47
N LEU A 11 -18.22 -3.60 -10.47
CA LEU A 11 -17.06 -3.45 -9.61
C LEU A 11 -17.38 -3.67 -8.13
N ASP A 12 -18.52 -4.30 -7.79
CA ASP A 12 -18.99 -4.51 -6.41
C ASP A 12 -18.45 -5.78 -5.74
N GLY A 13 -17.80 -6.68 -6.48
CA GLY A 13 -17.24 -7.92 -5.94
C GLY A 13 -15.94 -7.73 -5.16
N ALA A 14 -16.01 -7.74 -3.83
CA ALA A 14 -14.81 -7.71 -2.97
C ALA A 14 -14.14 -9.11 -2.88
N PRO A 15 -12.82 -9.23 -3.12
CA PRO A 15 -12.09 -10.50 -2.93
C PRO A 15 -12.17 -11.10 -1.52
N ALA A 16 -12.37 -10.25 -0.51
CA ALA A 16 -12.66 -10.68 0.86
C ALA A 16 -13.97 -11.49 0.99
N GLU A 17 -14.90 -11.35 0.06
CA GLU A 17 -16.17 -12.08 0.01
C GLU A 17 -16.12 -13.21 -1.02
N LEU A 18 -15.41 -12.98 -2.14
CA LEU A 18 -15.26 -13.91 -3.27
C LEU A 18 -13.77 -14.24 -3.51
N PRO A 19 -13.14 -15.14 -2.72
CA PRO A 19 -11.68 -15.35 -2.76
C PRO A 19 -11.11 -15.71 -4.11
N LEU A 20 -11.87 -16.48 -4.90
CA LEU A 20 -11.43 -16.96 -6.21
C LEU A 20 -11.51 -15.87 -7.30
N THR A 21 -12.05 -14.69 -6.97
CA THR A 21 -11.97 -13.50 -7.84
C THR A 21 -10.80 -12.59 -7.48
N TYR A 22 -9.97 -12.95 -6.49
CA TYR A 22 -8.74 -12.22 -6.17
C TYR A 22 -7.88 -12.01 -7.44
N PRO A 23 -7.27 -10.82 -7.64
CA PRO A 23 -7.24 -9.65 -6.75
C PRO A 23 -8.47 -8.74 -6.81
N GLY A 24 -9.51 -9.11 -7.56
CA GLY A 24 -10.64 -8.24 -7.88
C GLY A 24 -10.34 -7.33 -9.06
N ARG A 25 -11.35 -6.61 -9.54
CA ARG A 25 -11.19 -5.71 -10.69
C ARG A 25 -10.52 -4.40 -10.23
N PRO A 26 -9.36 -4.02 -10.78
CA PRO A 26 -8.72 -2.74 -10.48
C PRO A 26 -9.47 -1.58 -11.17
N VAL A 27 -9.21 -0.35 -10.73
CA VAL A 27 -9.54 0.81 -11.58
C VAL A 27 -8.67 0.81 -12.82
N GLY A 28 -9.28 0.94 -14.01
CA GLY A 28 -8.56 1.02 -15.29
C GLY A 28 -8.22 2.45 -15.71
N GLU A 29 -8.91 3.43 -15.12
CA GLU A 29 -8.77 4.85 -15.40
C GLU A 29 -8.72 5.63 -14.09
N PRO A 30 -8.16 6.85 -14.08
CA PRO A 30 -8.23 7.75 -12.94
C PRO A 30 -9.66 7.94 -12.44
N ALA A 31 -9.86 7.73 -11.14
CA ALA A 31 -11.18 7.80 -10.53
C ALA A 31 -11.13 8.18 -9.05
N LEU A 32 -12.23 8.73 -8.55
CA LEU A 32 -12.47 8.97 -7.14
C LEU A 32 -13.50 7.95 -6.65
N LEU A 33 -13.07 7.02 -5.79
CA LEU A 33 -13.98 6.23 -4.97
C LEU A 33 -14.59 7.16 -3.94
N THR A 34 -15.92 7.26 -3.86
CA THR A 34 -16.63 8.04 -2.84
C THR A 34 -18.00 7.42 -2.58
N GLY A 35 -18.34 7.15 -1.32
CA GLY A 35 -19.69 6.70 -0.95
C GLY A 35 -20.20 5.41 -1.63
N GLY A 36 -19.32 4.56 -2.17
CA GLY A 36 -19.71 3.37 -2.95
C GLY A 36 -19.95 3.64 -4.44
N GLU A 37 -19.61 4.84 -4.89
CA GLU A 37 -19.57 5.25 -6.29
C GLU A 37 -18.13 5.45 -6.77
N LEU A 38 -17.94 5.39 -8.08
CA LEU A 38 -16.67 5.65 -8.74
C LEU A 38 -16.84 6.77 -9.76
N LEU A 39 -16.39 7.97 -9.39
CA LEU A 39 -16.45 9.16 -10.25
C LEU A 39 -15.19 9.24 -11.10
N PRO A 40 -15.28 9.38 -12.44
CA PRO A 40 -14.08 9.54 -13.26
C PRO A 40 -13.31 10.82 -12.90
N LEU A 41 -11.98 10.73 -12.92
CA LEU A 41 -11.09 11.87 -12.84
C LEU A 41 -10.50 12.11 -14.24
N ARG A 42 -10.50 13.37 -14.69
CA ARG A 42 -9.78 13.75 -15.91
C ARG A 42 -8.43 14.34 -15.52
N PRO A 43 -7.32 13.67 -15.86
CA PRO A 43 -5.98 14.19 -15.60
C PRO A 43 -5.79 15.59 -16.20
N GLN A 44 -5.05 16.41 -15.47
CA GLN A 44 -4.52 17.70 -15.92
C GLN A 44 -3.01 17.67 -15.69
N ALA A 45 -2.27 18.56 -16.36
CA ALA A 45 -0.84 18.71 -16.08
C ALA A 45 -0.64 18.98 -14.58
N GLY A 46 0.15 18.14 -13.90
CA GLY A 46 0.35 18.23 -12.46
C GLY A 46 -0.19 17.05 -11.64
N PRO A 47 -0.21 17.20 -10.30
CA PRO A 47 -0.61 16.16 -9.35
C PRO A 47 -2.13 15.93 -9.33
N PRO A 48 -2.60 14.81 -8.74
CA PRO A 48 -4.03 14.46 -8.78
C PRO A 48 -4.97 15.50 -8.17
N GLY A 49 -4.52 16.28 -7.18
CA GLY A 49 -5.33 17.33 -6.57
C GLY A 49 -5.82 18.40 -7.54
N GLU A 50 -5.13 18.57 -8.68
CA GLU A 50 -5.44 19.54 -9.74
C GLU A 50 -6.33 18.96 -10.85
N TRP A 51 -6.61 17.66 -10.82
CA TRP A 51 -7.43 16.98 -11.82
C TRP A 51 -8.90 17.36 -11.70
N ARG A 52 -9.71 17.03 -12.71
CA ARG A 52 -11.14 17.37 -12.77
C ARG A 52 -12.01 16.19 -12.39
N VAL A 53 -13.00 16.41 -11.53
CA VAL A 53 -14.00 15.39 -11.18
C VAL A 53 -15.15 15.45 -12.19
N VAL A 54 -15.37 14.35 -12.90
CA VAL A 54 -16.45 14.24 -13.90
C VAL A 54 -17.76 13.90 -13.19
N THR A 55 -18.52 14.94 -12.80
CA THR A 55 -19.79 14.78 -12.05
C THR A 55 -20.99 14.45 -12.94
N GLY A 56 -20.90 14.72 -14.25
CA GLY A 56 -22.02 14.53 -15.19
C GLY A 56 -23.19 15.51 -14.98
N MET A 57 -23.02 16.52 -14.12
CA MET A 57 -24.06 17.49 -13.75
C MET A 57 -23.91 18.81 -14.54
N GLY A 58 -24.03 18.76 -15.88
CA GLY A 58 -24.32 19.92 -16.76
C GLY A 58 -23.53 21.23 -16.60
N GLY A 59 -22.44 21.25 -15.85
CA GLY A 59 -21.68 22.44 -15.46
C GLY A 59 -20.19 22.17 -15.38
N ALA A 60 -19.41 23.17 -14.93
CA ALA A 60 -17.96 23.05 -14.87
C ALA A 60 -17.52 21.96 -13.89
N GLU A 61 -16.71 21.01 -14.39
CA GLU A 61 -16.12 19.95 -13.57
C GLU A 61 -15.19 20.58 -12.52
N PRO A 62 -15.46 20.36 -11.21
CA PRO A 62 -14.64 20.94 -10.15
C PRO A 62 -13.25 20.31 -10.16
N VAL A 63 -12.26 21.09 -9.71
CA VAL A 63 -10.93 20.58 -9.35
C VAL A 63 -11.08 19.61 -8.18
N LEU A 64 -10.32 18.51 -8.17
CA LEU A 64 -10.43 17.46 -7.17
C LEU A 64 -10.28 17.98 -5.74
N ASP A 65 -9.27 18.81 -5.45
CA ASP A 65 -9.10 19.37 -4.11
C ASP A 65 -10.28 20.27 -3.69
N VAL A 66 -10.88 21.01 -4.63
CA VAL A 66 -12.09 21.80 -4.36
C VAL A 66 -13.31 20.90 -4.10
N PHE A 67 -13.40 19.77 -4.80
CA PHE A 67 -14.45 18.79 -4.57
C PHE A 67 -14.28 18.09 -3.21
N LEU A 68 -13.05 17.72 -2.84
CA LEU A 68 -12.72 17.13 -1.54
C LEU A 68 -13.05 18.09 -0.38
N ASP A 69 -12.70 19.38 -0.52
CA ASP A 69 -13.05 20.41 0.48
C ASP A 69 -14.56 20.48 0.74
N ARG A 70 -15.38 20.43 -0.33
CA ARG A 70 -16.85 20.45 -0.22
C ARG A 70 -17.43 19.21 0.47
N MET A 71 -16.71 18.10 0.40
CA MET A 71 -17.05 16.86 1.11
C MET A 71 -16.43 16.80 2.51
N SER A 72 -15.75 17.86 2.96
CA SER A 72 -14.96 17.85 4.20
C SER A 72 -13.94 16.71 4.28
N ALA A 73 -13.40 16.30 3.11
CA ALA A 73 -12.38 15.27 3.00
C ALA A 73 -10.99 15.88 2.86
N ALA A 74 -9.96 15.18 3.36
CA ALA A 74 -8.57 15.63 3.21
C ALA A 74 -8.20 15.79 1.72
N ARG A 75 -7.51 16.88 1.38
CA ARG A 75 -6.96 17.14 0.04
C ARG A 75 -5.86 16.15 -0.33
N VAL A 76 -5.55 16.03 -1.62
CA VAL A 76 -4.56 15.04 -2.12
C VAL A 76 -3.17 15.22 -1.49
N ARG A 77 -2.71 16.46 -1.29
CA ARG A 77 -1.39 16.73 -0.68
C ARG A 77 -1.26 16.29 0.79
N SER A 78 -2.38 16.05 1.46
CA SER A 78 -2.46 15.58 2.86
C SER A 78 -2.76 14.09 2.93
N ARG A 79 -2.58 13.38 1.81
CA ARG A 79 -2.80 11.94 1.67
C ARG A 79 -1.49 11.27 1.26
N HIS A 80 -1.41 9.99 1.57
CA HIS A 80 -0.28 9.14 1.27
C HIS A 80 -0.54 8.34 -0.01
N PRO A 81 0.31 8.44 -1.04
CA PRO A 81 0.21 7.56 -2.20
C PRO A 81 0.59 6.13 -1.81
N VAL A 82 -0.26 5.17 -2.13
CA VAL A 82 -0.06 3.74 -1.86
C VAL A 82 -0.21 2.95 -3.15
N LEU A 83 0.86 2.28 -3.60
CA LEU A 83 0.83 1.37 -4.73
C LEU A 83 0.22 0.03 -4.33
N ALA A 84 -0.70 -0.45 -5.16
CA ALA A 84 -1.36 -1.73 -4.99
C ALA A 84 -0.92 -2.71 -6.08
N VAL A 85 -0.38 -3.85 -5.65
CA VAL A 85 -0.08 -5.01 -6.53
C VAL A 85 -1.14 -6.10 -6.45
N GLY A 86 -2.15 -5.91 -5.59
CA GLY A 86 -3.19 -6.87 -5.29
C GLY A 86 -4.53 -6.19 -5.03
N SER A 87 -5.30 -6.69 -4.07
CA SER A 87 -6.71 -6.30 -3.92
C SER A 87 -6.97 -4.84 -3.55
N ASN A 88 -6.00 -4.11 -3.02
CA ASN A 88 -6.14 -2.66 -2.80
C ASN A 88 -6.25 -1.85 -4.10
N ALA A 89 -5.97 -2.45 -5.27
CA ALA A 89 -6.24 -1.85 -6.57
C ALA A 89 -7.75 -1.82 -6.89
N SER A 90 -8.54 -2.67 -6.22
CA SER A 90 -9.98 -2.79 -6.43
C SER A 90 -10.75 -1.79 -5.57
N PRO A 91 -11.63 -0.96 -6.18
CA PRO A 91 -12.42 0.00 -5.43
C PRO A 91 -13.43 -0.68 -4.49
N ALA A 92 -13.99 -1.84 -4.85
CA ALA A 92 -14.83 -2.63 -3.94
C ALA A 92 -14.07 -3.09 -2.69
N GLN A 93 -12.82 -3.52 -2.85
CA GLN A 93 -12.04 -3.98 -1.70
C GLN A 93 -11.73 -2.83 -0.74
N LEU A 94 -11.31 -1.67 -1.26
CA LEU A 94 -11.08 -0.48 -0.43
C LEU A 94 -12.39 -0.01 0.21
N HIS A 95 -13.49 0.02 -0.54
CA HIS A 95 -14.81 0.37 -0.01
C HIS A 95 -15.22 -0.56 1.14
N HIS A 96 -15.06 -1.88 0.97
CA HIS A 96 -15.36 -2.88 2.00
C HIS A 96 -14.51 -2.67 3.27
N LYS A 97 -13.19 -2.46 3.12
CA LYS A 97 -12.28 -2.23 4.26
C LYS A 97 -12.66 -0.95 5.02
N LEU A 98 -12.84 0.16 4.30
CA LEU A 98 -13.02 1.49 4.90
C LEU A 98 -14.41 1.70 5.49
N THR A 99 -15.47 1.17 4.87
CA THR A 99 -16.83 1.32 5.43
C THR A 99 -17.04 0.46 6.67
N ARG A 100 -16.40 -0.71 6.74
CA ARG A 100 -16.45 -1.59 7.91
C ARG A 100 -15.78 -0.97 9.15
N SER A 101 -14.73 -0.18 8.95
CA SER A 101 -13.95 0.42 10.05
C SER A 101 -14.26 1.90 10.32
N GLY A 102 -15.08 2.56 9.49
CA GLY A 102 -15.66 3.87 9.78
C GLY A 102 -15.13 5.13 9.07
N PRO A 103 -13.88 5.26 8.54
CA PRO A 103 -13.38 6.54 8.02
C PRO A 103 -14.02 7.03 6.71
N GLY A 104 -14.94 6.26 6.13
CA GLY A 104 -15.56 6.57 4.84
C GLY A 104 -14.64 6.25 3.66
N ALA A 105 -15.24 5.82 2.55
CA ALA A 105 -14.52 5.38 1.37
C ALA A 105 -14.35 6.51 0.35
N THR A 106 -13.61 7.57 0.70
CA THR A 106 -13.26 8.67 -0.22
C THR A 106 -11.78 8.59 -0.57
N VAL A 107 -11.45 8.00 -1.72
CA VAL A 107 -10.08 7.68 -2.13
C VAL A 107 -9.88 8.01 -3.60
N PRO A 108 -9.03 9.00 -3.94
CA PRO A 108 -8.51 9.15 -5.30
C PRO A 108 -7.68 7.92 -5.67
N MET A 109 -7.87 7.40 -6.88
CA MET A 109 -7.19 6.22 -7.42
C MET A 109 -6.78 6.47 -8.86
N ALA A 110 -5.62 5.97 -9.28
CA ALA A 110 -5.18 6.09 -10.67
C ALA A 110 -4.24 4.93 -11.07
N PRO A 111 -4.27 4.50 -12.34
CA PRO A 111 -3.19 3.71 -12.91
C PRO A 111 -1.91 4.55 -12.96
N VAL A 112 -0.77 3.94 -12.64
CA VAL A 112 0.56 4.56 -12.57
C VAL A 112 1.54 3.63 -13.26
N GLU A 113 2.33 4.16 -14.19
CA GLU A 113 3.44 3.42 -14.79
C GLU A 113 4.59 3.36 -13.79
N VAL A 114 4.96 2.15 -13.39
CA VAL A 114 5.98 1.87 -12.36
C VAL A 114 7.08 1.00 -12.94
N HIS A 115 8.33 1.37 -12.65
CA HIS A 115 9.52 0.64 -13.06
C HIS A 115 10.19 -0.03 -11.84
N GLY A 116 10.88 -1.14 -12.06
CA GLY A 116 11.68 -1.78 -11.02
C GLY A 116 10.91 -2.72 -10.09
N ILE A 117 9.59 -2.89 -10.29
CA ILE A 117 8.71 -3.67 -9.41
C ILE A 117 8.00 -4.76 -10.20
N GLY A 118 8.33 -6.02 -9.88
CA GLY A 118 7.59 -7.20 -10.31
C GLY A 118 6.39 -7.49 -9.40
N VAL A 119 5.41 -8.22 -9.94
CA VAL A 119 4.24 -8.69 -9.19
C VAL A 119 4.20 -10.22 -9.21
N GLY A 120 4.48 -10.82 -8.06
CA GLY A 120 4.48 -12.26 -7.86
C GLY A 120 3.33 -12.71 -6.97
N CYS A 121 3.25 -14.01 -6.72
CA CYS A 121 2.42 -14.56 -5.65
C CYS A 121 3.18 -14.51 -4.33
N SER A 122 2.54 -14.09 -3.25
CA SER A 122 3.11 -14.21 -1.92
C SER A 122 3.25 -15.67 -1.51
N ALA A 123 4.34 -16.02 -0.82
CA ALA A 123 4.51 -17.35 -0.24
C ALA A 123 3.68 -17.56 1.05
N HIS A 124 2.42 -17.12 1.03
CA HIS A 124 1.43 -17.48 2.03
C HIS A 124 0.01 -17.62 1.51
N ILE A 125 -0.78 -18.32 2.32
CA ILE A 125 -2.23 -18.42 2.16
C ILE A 125 -2.88 -17.33 3.01
N GLY A 126 -3.57 -16.40 2.36
CA GLY A 126 -4.27 -15.29 3.00
C GLY A 126 -5.46 -15.77 3.84
N ARG A 127 -5.93 -14.92 4.76
CA ARG A 127 -7.06 -15.21 5.66
C ARG A 127 -8.30 -15.73 4.94
N HIS A 128 -8.56 -15.21 3.74
CA HIS A 128 -9.72 -15.57 2.94
C HIS A 128 -9.49 -16.77 2.02
N GLY A 129 -8.35 -17.45 2.11
CA GLY A 129 -8.04 -18.69 1.37
C GLY A 129 -7.35 -18.50 0.03
N TYR A 130 -7.34 -17.28 -0.53
CA TYR A 130 -6.52 -16.98 -1.71
C TYR A 130 -5.02 -16.90 -1.36
N VAL A 131 -4.18 -17.09 -2.37
CA VAL A 131 -2.76 -16.73 -2.36
C VAL A 131 -2.66 -15.32 -2.93
N ALA A 132 -2.28 -14.37 -2.08
CA ALA A 132 -2.26 -12.95 -2.42
C ALA A 132 -1.08 -12.59 -3.34
N ALA A 133 -1.15 -11.45 -4.02
CA ALA A 133 -0.04 -10.88 -4.75
C ALA A 133 1.00 -10.28 -3.80
N ALA A 134 2.28 -10.40 -4.15
CA ALA A 134 3.38 -9.79 -3.43
C ALA A 134 4.34 -9.10 -4.43
N PRO A 135 4.82 -7.90 -4.12
CA PRO A 135 5.80 -7.24 -4.96
C PRO A 135 7.19 -7.88 -4.76
N TYR A 136 8.05 -7.74 -5.77
CA TYR A 136 9.48 -8.03 -5.66
C TYR A 136 10.27 -7.04 -6.53
N ALA A 137 11.54 -6.82 -6.21
CA ALA A 137 12.44 -6.00 -7.01
C ALA A 137 12.77 -6.71 -8.32
N ASP A 138 12.51 -6.04 -9.43
CA ASP A 138 12.85 -6.49 -10.77
C ASP A 138 13.23 -5.26 -11.61
N PRO A 139 14.54 -4.97 -11.78
CA PRO A 139 15.02 -3.82 -12.54
C PRO A 139 14.53 -3.77 -13.99
N ALA A 140 14.15 -4.91 -14.56
CA ALA A 140 13.63 -4.99 -15.93
C ALA A 140 12.11 -4.76 -15.99
N ALA A 141 11.39 -4.90 -14.87
CA ALA A 141 9.95 -4.77 -14.84
C ALA A 141 9.49 -3.34 -15.16
N ARG A 142 8.49 -3.27 -16.04
CA ARG A 142 7.71 -2.06 -16.34
C ARG A 142 6.24 -2.47 -16.31
N ARG A 143 5.46 -1.86 -15.43
CA ARG A 143 4.06 -2.27 -15.19
C ARG A 143 3.20 -1.08 -14.84
N THR A 144 1.96 -1.13 -15.27
CA THR A 144 0.91 -0.26 -14.74
C THR A 144 0.39 -0.86 -13.43
N LEU A 145 0.54 -0.14 -12.32
CA LEU A 145 -0.05 -0.47 -11.02
C LEU A 145 -1.11 0.57 -10.65
N VAL A 146 -1.97 0.28 -9.67
CA VAL A 146 -2.91 1.30 -9.16
C VAL A 146 -2.30 1.97 -7.94
N ALA A 147 -2.26 3.31 -7.93
CA ALA A 147 -2.03 4.09 -6.72
C ALA A 147 -3.36 4.56 -6.14
N GLY A 148 -3.53 4.44 -4.82
CA GLY A 148 -4.58 5.10 -4.05
C GLY A 148 -3.99 6.16 -3.13
N TRP A 149 -4.66 7.30 -2.97
CA TRP A 149 -4.26 8.36 -2.04
C TRP A 149 -5.10 8.28 -0.76
N LEU A 150 -4.51 7.74 0.31
CA LEU A 150 -5.19 7.50 1.58
C LEU A 150 -4.84 8.59 2.59
N ASP A 151 -5.82 9.12 3.31
CA ASP A 151 -5.52 9.94 4.50
C ASP A 151 -5.06 9.06 5.67
N ASP A 152 -4.62 9.68 6.77
CA ASP A 152 -4.05 8.96 7.92
C ASP A 152 -5.00 7.90 8.49
N ALA A 153 -6.29 8.20 8.58
CA ALA A 153 -7.28 7.27 9.14
C ALA A 153 -7.54 6.10 8.19
N GLN A 154 -7.66 6.37 6.89
CA GLN A 154 -7.80 5.34 5.87
C GLN A 154 -6.56 4.45 5.79
N LEU A 155 -5.37 5.04 5.88
CA LEU A 155 -4.10 4.32 5.84
C LEU A 155 -3.94 3.40 7.05
N ALA A 156 -4.30 3.85 8.24
CA ALA A 156 -4.31 3.01 9.45
C ALA A 156 -5.22 1.79 9.29
N VAL A 157 -6.43 1.97 8.71
CA VAL A 157 -7.32 0.84 8.41
C VAL A 157 -6.70 -0.14 7.41
N VAL A 158 -6.01 0.37 6.37
CA VAL A 158 -5.33 -0.53 5.44
C VAL A 158 -4.20 -1.27 6.15
N ASP A 159 -3.36 -0.59 6.93
CA ASP A 159 -2.29 -1.22 7.72
C ASP A 159 -2.81 -2.35 8.61
N GLU A 160 -3.90 -2.11 9.34
CA GLU A 160 -4.55 -3.12 10.19
C GLU A 160 -5.00 -4.35 9.41
N THR A 161 -5.34 -4.22 8.12
CA THR A 161 -5.77 -5.38 7.31
C THR A 161 -4.63 -6.17 6.69
N GLU A 162 -3.41 -5.63 6.69
CA GLU A 162 -2.25 -6.14 5.96
C GLU A 162 -1.29 -6.95 6.86
N PHE A 163 -1.81 -7.75 7.81
CA PHE A 163 -1.03 -8.50 8.82
C PHE A 163 0.16 -9.35 8.31
N ASN A 164 0.13 -9.78 7.04
CA ASN A 164 1.18 -10.60 6.41
C ASN A 164 2.15 -9.77 5.57
N TYR A 165 2.07 -8.44 5.67
CA TYR A 165 2.85 -7.49 4.92
C TYR A 165 3.40 -6.41 5.85
N ARG A 166 4.51 -5.81 5.45
CA ARG A 166 5.02 -4.57 6.02
C ARG A 166 4.86 -3.45 5.01
N ARG A 167 4.48 -2.27 5.48
CA ARG A 167 4.51 -1.06 4.66
C ARG A 167 5.94 -0.55 4.54
N VAL A 168 6.35 -0.22 3.32
CA VAL A 168 7.62 0.46 3.02
C VAL A 168 7.35 1.70 2.20
N TRP A 169 8.23 2.68 2.30
CA TRP A 169 8.34 3.74 1.31
C TRP A 169 9.28 3.30 0.18
N VAL A 170 8.80 3.35 -1.06
CA VAL A 170 9.61 3.13 -2.27
C VAL A 170 9.86 4.48 -2.96
N PRO A 171 11.11 4.96 -3.02
CA PRO A 171 11.42 6.28 -3.57
C PRO A 171 11.30 6.29 -5.10
N GLY A 172 10.71 7.36 -5.64
CA GLY A 172 10.50 7.55 -7.09
C GLY A 172 11.80 7.72 -7.89
N GLY A 173 12.91 8.02 -7.22
CA GLY A 173 14.24 8.06 -7.84
C GLY A 173 14.76 6.68 -8.23
N ASP A 174 14.53 5.67 -7.38
CA ASP A 174 14.97 4.28 -7.61
C ASP A 174 13.90 3.46 -8.34
N PHE A 175 12.62 3.77 -8.07
CA PHE A 175 11.46 3.16 -8.70
C PHE A 175 10.64 4.24 -9.42
N PRO A 176 11.00 4.63 -10.65
CA PRO A 176 10.27 5.64 -11.39
C PRO A 176 8.76 5.35 -11.46
N MET A 177 7.95 6.36 -11.13
CA MET A 177 6.49 6.29 -11.09
C MET A 177 5.89 7.48 -11.85
N THR A 178 5.12 7.22 -12.90
CA THR A 178 4.54 8.27 -13.76
C THR A 178 3.02 8.14 -13.82
N LEU A 179 2.34 9.23 -13.47
CA LEU A 179 0.88 9.33 -13.56
C LEU A 179 0.43 9.51 -15.02
N PRO A 180 -0.86 9.29 -15.34
CA PRO A 180 -1.40 9.52 -16.68
C PRO A 180 -1.29 10.98 -17.15
N SER A 181 -1.12 11.93 -16.22
CA SER A 181 -0.82 13.33 -16.54
C SER A 181 0.63 13.59 -16.99
N GLY A 182 1.51 12.58 -16.94
CA GLY A 182 2.96 12.73 -17.09
C GLY A 182 3.68 13.21 -15.84
N HIS A 183 2.96 13.54 -14.76
CA HIS A 183 3.55 13.93 -13.48
C HIS A 183 4.28 12.74 -12.84
N ARG A 184 5.51 12.97 -12.36
CA ARG A 184 6.33 11.96 -11.67
C ARG A 184 6.10 12.04 -10.17
N LEU A 185 5.83 10.89 -9.54
CA LEU A 185 5.74 10.81 -8.09
C LEU A 185 7.13 10.80 -7.45
N GLY A 186 7.28 11.46 -6.30
CA GLY A 186 8.50 11.39 -5.49
C GLY A 186 8.69 10.04 -4.79
N GLY A 187 7.65 9.22 -4.72
CA GLY A 187 7.63 7.88 -4.16
C GLY A 187 6.21 7.50 -3.75
N ALA A 188 6.06 6.28 -3.24
CA ALA A 188 4.80 5.78 -2.72
C ALA A 188 5.03 4.74 -1.62
N HIS A 189 4.01 4.50 -0.80
CA HIS A 189 4.01 3.31 0.04
C HIS A 189 3.69 2.06 -0.75
N LEU A 190 4.24 0.94 -0.31
CA LEU A 190 4.00 -0.39 -0.87
C LEU A 190 3.93 -1.41 0.27
N TYR A 191 3.01 -2.37 0.17
CA TYR A 191 2.92 -3.49 1.11
C TYR A 191 3.73 -4.67 0.59
N VAL A 192 4.80 -5.00 1.30
CA VAL A 192 5.74 -6.07 0.94
C VAL A 192 5.54 -7.26 1.85
N SER A 193 5.46 -8.45 1.27
CA SER A 193 5.14 -9.65 2.03
C SER A 193 6.23 -9.99 3.05
N LEU A 194 5.81 -10.36 4.25
CA LEU A 194 6.69 -10.92 5.28
C LEU A 194 7.15 -12.36 4.96
N HIS A 195 6.56 -12.99 3.95
CA HIS A 195 6.80 -14.40 3.62
C HIS A 195 7.61 -14.60 2.34
N GLY A 196 7.97 -13.53 1.65
CA GLY A 196 8.61 -13.59 0.33
C GLY A 196 7.62 -13.89 -0.80
N VAL A 197 8.15 -14.27 -1.96
CA VAL A 197 7.38 -14.59 -3.17
C VAL A 197 7.51 -16.07 -3.54
N LEU A 198 6.47 -16.65 -4.12
CA LEU A 198 6.50 -18.02 -4.60
C LEU A 198 7.40 -18.13 -5.82
N ALA A 199 8.24 -19.17 -5.87
CA ALA A 199 8.97 -19.59 -7.05
C ALA A 199 8.03 -20.29 -8.05
N ASP A 200 8.30 -20.16 -9.34
CA ASP A 200 7.64 -20.95 -10.37
C ASP A 200 8.29 -22.36 -10.46
N PRO A 201 7.53 -23.48 -10.38
CA PRO A 201 8.08 -24.84 -10.31
C PRO A 201 8.93 -25.33 -11.50
N GLY A 202 9.18 -24.51 -12.52
CA GLY A 202 10.05 -24.85 -13.66
C GLY A 202 11.06 -23.78 -14.07
N GLY A 203 11.00 -22.57 -13.50
CA GLY A 203 11.76 -21.42 -14.00
C GLY A 203 12.70 -20.76 -13.01
N GLY A 204 12.66 -21.15 -11.72
CA GLY A 204 13.48 -20.56 -10.65
C GLY A 204 13.16 -19.10 -10.30
N GLY A 205 12.46 -18.36 -11.18
CA GLY A 205 12.00 -16.99 -10.94
C GLY A 205 10.66 -16.92 -10.20
N PRO A 206 10.24 -15.71 -9.79
CA PRO A 206 8.97 -15.50 -9.10
C PRO A 206 7.78 -15.90 -9.97
N ARG A 207 6.85 -16.65 -9.37
CA ARG A 207 5.57 -17.01 -9.96
C ARG A 207 4.69 -15.77 -10.10
N ALA A 208 4.17 -15.53 -11.30
CA ALA A 208 3.38 -14.34 -11.60
C ALA A 208 2.12 -14.22 -10.72
N GLY A 209 1.90 -13.04 -10.13
CA GLY A 209 0.74 -12.73 -9.30
C GLY A 209 -0.35 -11.95 -10.04
N GLY A 210 -1.52 -11.82 -9.39
CA GLY A 210 -2.62 -10.97 -9.88
C GLY A 210 -3.43 -11.52 -11.06
N GLY A 211 -3.20 -12.77 -11.47
CA GLY A 211 -3.90 -13.45 -12.57
C GLY A 211 -5.06 -14.35 -12.10
N ASP A 212 -5.34 -15.42 -12.86
CA ASP A 212 -6.39 -16.39 -12.52
C ASP A 212 -6.08 -17.16 -11.23
N GLN A 213 -6.81 -16.83 -10.16
CA GLN A 213 -6.66 -17.47 -8.87
C GLN A 213 -6.96 -18.97 -8.92
N ARG A 214 -7.92 -19.41 -9.76
CA ARG A 214 -8.27 -20.84 -9.86
C ARG A 214 -7.15 -21.62 -10.50
N GLY A 215 -6.64 -21.14 -11.63
CA GLY A 215 -5.47 -21.70 -12.31
C GLY A 215 -4.25 -21.75 -11.39
N LEU A 216 -4.01 -20.70 -10.60
CA LEU A 216 -2.93 -20.68 -9.61
C LEU A 216 -3.07 -21.80 -8.57
N LEU A 217 -4.22 -21.91 -7.91
CA LEU A 217 -4.44 -22.90 -6.86
C LEU A 217 -4.38 -24.33 -7.42
N SER A 218 -5.00 -24.57 -8.58
CA SER A 218 -4.94 -25.87 -9.27
C SER A 218 -3.49 -26.27 -9.57
N ALA A 219 -2.65 -25.34 -10.03
CA ALA A 219 -1.25 -25.61 -10.31
C ALA A 219 -0.44 -25.90 -9.03
N LEU A 220 -0.69 -25.20 -7.93
CA LEU A 220 -0.04 -25.49 -6.63
C LEU A 220 -0.43 -26.88 -6.10
N LEU A 221 -1.71 -27.24 -6.21
CA LEU A 221 -2.24 -28.56 -5.84
C LEU A 221 -1.72 -29.68 -6.76
N ALA A 222 -1.46 -29.37 -8.04
CA ALA A 222 -0.82 -30.29 -8.97
C ALA A 222 0.64 -30.56 -8.59
N ALA A 223 1.35 -29.52 -8.18
CA ALA A 223 2.78 -29.56 -7.89
C ALA A 223 3.16 -30.11 -6.50
N SER A 224 2.25 -30.11 -5.51
CA SER A 224 2.54 -30.68 -4.18
C SER A 224 1.43 -31.61 -3.67
N GLN A 225 1.82 -32.87 -3.43
CA GLN A 225 0.96 -33.86 -2.79
C GLN A 225 0.59 -33.45 -1.35
N ALA A 226 1.51 -32.81 -0.63
CA ALA A 226 1.28 -32.33 0.73
C ALA A 226 0.20 -31.24 0.77
N LEU A 227 0.25 -30.27 -0.16
CA LEU A 227 -0.81 -29.26 -0.28
C LEU A 227 -2.15 -29.92 -0.60
N ARG A 228 -2.20 -30.89 -1.52
CA ARG A 228 -3.44 -31.58 -1.89
C ARG A 228 -4.05 -32.36 -0.73
N ALA A 229 -3.23 -33.04 0.07
CA ALA A 229 -3.68 -33.75 1.26
C ALA A 229 -4.25 -32.79 2.33
N LEU A 230 -3.62 -31.61 2.49
CA LEU A 230 -4.01 -30.62 3.49
C LEU A 230 -5.26 -29.83 3.11
N LEU A 231 -5.30 -29.33 1.87
CA LEU A 231 -6.23 -28.31 1.38
C LEU A 231 -7.34 -28.90 0.50
N GLY A 232 -7.20 -30.15 0.07
CA GLY A 232 -8.17 -30.83 -0.77
C GLY A 232 -7.80 -30.85 -2.25
N PRO A 233 -8.63 -31.51 -3.09
CA PRO A 233 -8.29 -31.80 -4.47
C PRO A 233 -8.44 -30.61 -5.42
N GLY A 234 -9.27 -29.61 -5.08
CA GLY A 234 -9.56 -28.47 -5.95
C GLY A 234 -9.45 -27.10 -5.29
N PRO A 235 -9.49 -26.01 -6.09
CA PRO A 235 -9.47 -24.63 -5.60
C PRO A 235 -10.57 -24.30 -4.59
N GLU A 236 -11.77 -24.85 -4.76
CA GLU A 236 -12.92 -24.68 -3.85
C GLU A 236 -12.64 -25.28 -2.47
N ASP A 237 -12.11 -26.52 -2.45
CA ASP A 237 -11.73 -27.19 -1.22
C ASP A 237 -10.62 -26.41 -0.52
N TRP A 238 -9.61 -25.97 -1.30
CA TRP A 238 -8.52 -25.15 -0.80
C TRP A 238 -9.06 -23.92 -0.07
N VAL A 239 -9.92 -23.13 -0.73
CA VAL A 239 -10.46 -21.90 -0.15
C VAL A 239 -11.30 -22.21 1.08
N THR A 240 -12.14 -23.25 1.03
CA THR A 240 -13.00 -23.65 2.15
C THR A 240 -12.17 -24.03 3.37
N ARG A 241 -11.17 -24.92 3.19
CA ARG A 241 -10.29 -25.41 4.25
C ARG A 241 -9.41 -24.30 4.80
N ALA A 242 -8.77 -23.54 3.91
CA ALA A 242 -7.90 -22.44 4.30
C ALA A 242 -8.66 -21.31 5.01
N ARG A 243 -9.91 -21.04 4.67
CA ARG A 243 -10.73 -20.04 5.40
C ARG A 243 -11.07 -20.48 6.81
N ALA A 244 -11.43 -21.76 6.96
CA ALA A 244 -11.93 -22.30 8.21
C ALA A 244 -10.87 -22.36 9.32
N ASP A 245 -9.59 -22.55 8.98
CA ASP A 245 -8.56 -22.88 9.96
C ASP A 245 -7.23 -22.15 9.71
N GLU A 246 -6.77 -21.42 10.74
CA GLU A 246 -5.47 -20.75 10.71
C GLU A 246 -4.29 -21.73 10.73
N ALA A 247 -4.41 -22.85 11.43
CA ALA A 247 -3.37 -23.87 11.47
C ALA A 247 -3.17 -24.48 10.09
N VAL A 248 -4.26 -24.67 9.32
CA VAL A 248 -4.18 -25.11 7.91
C VAL A 248 -3.43 -24.09 7.05
N ARG A 249 -3.69 -22.78 7.22
CA ARG A 249 -2.94 -21.74 6.50
C ARG A 249 -1.46 -21.71 6.90
N ALA A 250 -1.18 -21.91 8.18
CA ALA A 250 0.18 -21.95 8.71
C ALA A 250 0.96 -23.17 8.20
N GLU A 251 0.32 -24.33 8.14
CA GLU A 251 0.93 -25.53 7.60
C GLU A 251 1.10 -25.43 6.08
N GLY A 252 0.15 -24.86 5.34
CA GLY A 252 0.32 -24.59 3.91
C GLY A 252 1.49 -23.65 3.61
N ARG A 253 1.70 -22.60 4.43
CA ARG A 253 2.92 -21.78 4.39
C ARG A 253 4.19 -22.60 4.64
N ALA A 254 4.15 -23.50 5.61
CA ALA A 254 5.28 -24.36 5.94
C ALA A 254 5.61 -25.32 4.79
N VAL A 255 4.60 -25.85 4.10
CA VAL A 255 4.77 -26.67 2.88
C VAL A 255 5.53 -25.88 1.82
N PHE A 256 5.14 -24.63 1.52
CA PHE A 256 5.87 -23.81 0.53
C PHE A 256 7.36 -23.70 0.85
N ARG A 257 7.73 -23.56 2.13
CA ARG A 257 9.13 -23.52 2.56
C ARG A 257 9.84 -24.86 2.42
N ARG A 258 9.21 -25.96 2.85
CA ARG A 258 9.80 -27.31 2.77
C ARG A 258 10.02 -27.76 1.33
N GLU A 259 9.15 -27.34 0.41
CA GLU A 259 9.26 -27.61 -1.03
C GLU A 259 10.24 -26.67 -1.73
N GLY A 260 10.86 -25.72 -1.01
CA GLY A 260 11.85 -24.78 -1.57
C GLY A 260 11.25 -23.71 -2.49
N TRP A 261 9.94 -23.42 -2.37
CA TRP A 261 9.24 -22.49 -3.27
C TRP A 261 9.29 -21.03 -2.82
N VAL A 262 10.18 -20.65 -1.90
CA VAL A 262 10.19 -19.29 -1.34
C VAL A 262 11.43 -18.54 -1.82
N LEU A 263 11.20 -17.43 -2.51
CA LEU A 263 12.22 -16.49 -2.96
C LEU A 263 12.17 -15.20 -2.14
N PRO A 264 13.32 -14.54 -1.93
CA PRO A 264 13.34 -13.21 -1.36
C PRO A 264 12.70 -12.19 -2.31
N GLU A 265 12.20 -11.10 -1.75
CA GLU A 265 11.49 -10.06 -2.50
C GLU A 265 12.42 -8.91 -2.95
N GLY A 266 13.47 -8.58 -2.20
CA GLY A 266 14.54 -7.68 -2.64
C GLY A 266 14.23 -6.17 -2.61
N LEU A 267 13.15 -5.71 -1.98
CA LEU A 267 12.77 -4.30 -1.84
C LEU A 267 13.34 -3.67 -0.55
N PRO A 268 13.28 -2.32 -0.40
CA PRO A 268 13.81 -1.64 0.76
C PRO A 268 13.29 -2.17 2.11
N PRO A 269 14.07 -2.04 3.19
CA PRO A 269 13.63 -2.44 4.53
C PRO A 269 12.44 -1.59 4.99
N GLY A 270 11.59 -2.18 5.85
CA GLY A 270 10.43 -1.54 6.49
C GLY A 270 10.77 -0.24 7.22
N GLU A 271 9.77 0.62 7.39
CA GLU A 271 9.84 1.73 8.36
C GLU A 271 9.88 1.13 9.78
N GLY A 272 11.09 0.94 10.31
CA GLY A 272 11.34 0.27 11.59
C GLY A 272 12.76 -0.26 11.82
N GLY A 273 13.69 -0.05 10.88
CA GLY A 273 15.09 -0.48 11.00
C GLY A 273 16.10 0.66 10.83
N SER A 274 15.97 1.76 11.58
CA SER A 274 17.06 2.74 11.72
C SER A 274 18.12 2.21 12.69
N GLY A 275 18.92 1.24 12.23
CA GLY A 275 20.25 1.02 12.78
C GLY A 275 21.10 2.24 12.45
N GLY A 276 21.32 3.10 13.45
CA GLY A 276 22.00 4.38 13.29
C GLY A 276 23.38 4.24 12.65
N ARG A 277 23.60 5.03 11.59
CA ARG A 277 24.88 5.66 11.28
C ARG A 277 24.57 7.04 10.70
N THR A 278 24.58 8.04 11.56
CA THR A 278 24.91 9.42 11.16
C THR A 278 26.33 9.38 10.63
N GLY A 279 26.48 9.29 9.31
CA GLY A 279 27.74 9.48 8.63
C GLY A 279 28.10 10.97 8.67
N ASP A 280 29.18 11.26 9.37
CA ASP A 280 29.85 12.55 9.40
C ASP A 280 30.09 13.14 8.01
N ARG A 281 30.02 14.48 7.97
CA ARG A 281 30.37 15.33 6.84
C ARG A 281 31.85 15.18 6.46
N PRO A 282 32.19 15.45 5.20
CA PRO A 282 33.30 16.33 4.83
C PRO A 282 32.69 17.63 4.27
N GLY A 283 33.02 18.84 4.71
CA GLY A 283 34.35 19.33 5.03
C GLY A 283 34.77 20.31 3.92
N ASP A 284 33.98 21.35 3.68
CA ASP A 284 34.32 22.45 2.77
C ASP A 284 34.64 23.69 3.60
N GLN A 285 35.93 24.04 3.67
CA GLN A 285 36.45 25.40 3.52
C GLN A 285 37.99 25.38 3.48
N PRO A 286 38.60 26.29 2.71
CA PRO A 286 39.26 27.37 3.42
C PRO A 286 39.03 28.75 2.77
N GLY A 287 38.65 29.71 3.60
CA GLY A 287 38.66 31.13 3.27
C GLY A 287 39.28 31.89 4.44
N ASP A 288 40.58 32.11 4.33
CA ASP A 288 41.40 32.94 5.22
C ASP A 288 40.88 34.39 5.28
N ARG A 289 40.72 34.93 6.49
CA ARG A 289 40.79 36.36 6.78
C ARG A 289 40.88 36.61 8.29
N THR A 290 42.09 37.00 8.66
CA THR A 290 42.52 37.67 9.90
C THR A 290 41.67 38.90 10.25
N GLY A 291 41.37 39.07 11.54
CA GLY A 291 40.75 40.28 12.09
C GLY A 291 40.80 40.29 13.62
N ASP A 292 41.60 41.21 14.15
CA ASP A 292 42.05 41.44 15.53
C ASP A 292 41.02 41.54 16.69
N ARG A 293 41.49 41.03 17.85
CA ARG A 293 41.56 41.60 19.21
C ARG A 293 40.31 42.07 20.00
N ALA A 294 40.18 41.39 21.16
CA ALA A 294 40.31 41.88 22.56
C ALA A 294 39.08 42.32 23.38
N GLY A 295 39.09 41.83 24.64
CA GLY A 295 38.46 42.37 25.85
C GLY A 295 37.09 41.78 26.20
N ASP A 296 36.69 41.52 27.44
CA ASP A 296 37.32 41.28 28.75
C ASP A 296 36.15 41.01 29.73
N GLN A 297 36.36 40.11 30.71
CA GLN A 297 35.75 40.01 32.07
C GLN A 297 34.20 39.94 32.24
N ALA A 298 33.57 38.94 32.90
CA ALA A 298 33.63 38.40 34.27
C ALA A 298 32.79 39.16 35.34
N GLY A 299 31.95 38.42 36.07
CA GLY A 299 31.20 38.80 37.29
C GLY A 299 29.85 38.05 37.40
N ASP A 300 29.72 36.97 38.19
CA ASP A 300 29.29 36.90 39.61
C ASP A 300 27.82 37.35 39.83
N GLN A 301 26.91 36.72 40.58
CA GLN A 301 26.84 35.52 41.44
C GLN A 301 25.33 35.27 41.82
N PRO A 302 24.96 34.31 42.71
CA PRO A 302 23.69 33.57 42.72
C PRO A 302 22.61 34.09 43.71
N GLY A 303 21.40 33.50 43.66
CA GLY A 303 20.34 33.70 44.65
C GLY A 303 19.46 32.45 44.86
N ASP A 304 19.27 32.11 46.13
CA ASP A 304 18.74 30.87 46.71
C ASP A 304 17.23 30.56 46.50
N ARG A 305 16.90 29.27 46.68
CA ARG A 305 15.54 28.68 46.89
C ARG A 305 15.05 28.95 48.36
N PRO A 306 14.04 28.25 48.95
CA PRO A 306 12.85 27.50 48.48
C PRO A 306 11.56 27.88 49.28
N HIS A 307 10.52 27.02 49.20
CA HIS A 307 9.28 26.87 50.02
C HIS A 307 7.98 27.30 49.31
N GLN A 308 6.86 26.58 49.35
CA GLN A 308 6.38 25.51 50.22
C GLN A 308 5.19 24.78 49.57
N ALA A 309 4.90 23.57 50.05
CA ALA A 309 3.90 22.64 49.53
C ALA A 309 2.59 22.65 50.35
N LEU A 310 1.46 22.41 49.63
CA LEU A 310 0.21 21.70 50.02
C LEU A 310 -0.68 22.32 51.13
N PRO A 311 -1.96 21.88 51.34
CA PRO A 311 -2.73 20.82 50.66
C PRO A 311 -4.18 21.19 50.22
N THR A 312 -4.77 20.28 49.43
CA THR A 312 -6.22 20.08 49.22
C THR A 312 -6.97 19.65 50.51
N PRO A 313 -8.31 19.82 50.55
CA PRO A 313 -9.14 18.65 50.80
C PRO A 313 -10.38 18.53 49.89
N ARG A 314 -10.90 17.30 49.91
CA ARG A 314 -11.94 16.68 49.09
C ARG A 314 -13.36 17.24 49.31
N SER A 315 -14.19 17.12 48.28
CA SER A 315 -15.49 16.42 48.30
C SER A 315 -15.81 15.94 46.89
#